data_AF-M4ESX6-F1
#
_entry.id   AF-M4ESX6-F1
#
_cell.length_a   1.000
_cell.length_b   1.000
_cell.length_c   1.000
_cell.angle_alpha   90.00
_cell.angle_beta   90.00
_cell.angle_gamma   90.00
#
_symmetry.space_group_name_H-M   'P 1'
#
loop_
_entity.id
_entity.type
_entity.pdbx_description
1 polymer ?
#
loop_
_entity_poly.entity_id
_entity_poly.type
_entity_poly.pdbx_seq_one_letter_code
_entity_poly.pdbx_strand_id
1 'polypeptide(L)'
;MVNVYVSASNLNKRGGGESDWYGILNVDPLADYVTVKKQYKKPALLLHPDKNKFNGAKEAFNLVFDAWSLLSDHSKRAAYDEQRKYKEQQQK
;
A
#
# COMPACT_ATOMS: atom_id res chain seq x y z
N MET A 1 8.88 -4.13 27.65
CA MET A 1 9.01 -4.01 26.18
C MET A 1 7.60 -3.92 25.61
N VAL A 2 7.32 -2.82 24.93
CA VAL A 2 5.96 -2.34 24.63
C VAL A 2 5.20 -3.25 23.64
N ASN A 3 4.11 -3.83 24.16
CA ASN A 3 2.86 -4.29 23.55
C ASN A 3 2.83 -4.75 22.08
N VAL A 4 2.89 -6.07 21.91
CA VAL A 4 2.49 -6.89 20.74
C VAL A 4 0.95 -6.95 20.56
N TYR A 5 0.15 -6.15 21.27
CA TYR A 5 -1.31 -6.30 21.36
C TYR A 5 -2.15 -5.33 20.52
N VAL A 6 -1.54 -4.36 19.81
CA VAL A 6 -2.28 -3.27 19.12
C VAL A 6 -2.48 -3.47 17.61
N SER A 7 -1.88 -4.47 16.97
CA SER A 7 -1.99 -4.59 15.51
C SER A 7 -3.08 -5.57 15.01
N ALA A 8 -3.74 -6.31 15.90
CA ALA A 8 -4.86 -7.18 15.51
C ALA A 8 -6.19 -6.42 15.29
N SER A 9 -6.31 -5.19 15.81
CA SER A 9 -7.50 -4.35 15.69
C SER A 9 -7.65 -3.62 14.34
N ASN A 10 -6.64 -3.62 13.47
CA ASN A 10 -6.70 -2.94 12.16
C ASN A 10 -7.27 -3.79 11.01
N LEU A 11 -7.68 -5.04 11.28
CA LEU A 11 -8.36 -5.90 10.30
C LEU A 11 -9.79 -5.44 9.98
N ASN A 12 -10.29 -4.36 10.59
CA ASN A 12 -11.69 -3.93 10.47
C ASN A 12 -11.89 -2.48 9.97
N LYS A 13 -11.27 -2.13 8.84
CA LYS A 13 -11.82 -1.09 7.94
C LYS A 13 -11.94 -1.65 6.53
N ARG A 14 -12.96 -2.49 6.33
CA ARG A 14 -13.63 -2.59 5.04
C ARG A 14 -14.46 -1.32 4.88
N GLY A 15 -14.16 -0.49 3.88
CA GLY A 15 -15.12 0.51 3.38
C GLY A 15 -14.53 1.87 3.01
N GLY A 16 -14.42 2.10 1.70
CA GLY A 16 -14.88 3.35 1.09
C GLY A 16 -13.82 4.40 0.76
N GLY A 17 -13.54 4.54 -0.54
CA GLY A 17 -13.09 5.81 -1.14
C GLY A 17 -11.62 5.85 -1.55
N GLU A 18 -11.37 5.72 -2.85
CA GLU A 18 -10.15 6.16 -3.54
C GLU A 18 -8.82 5.49 -3.12
N SER A 19 -8.49 4.35 -3.76
CA SER A 19 -7.12 3.87 -4.01
C SER A 19 -6.07 4.15 -2.91
N ASP A 20 -6.27 3.60 -1.71
CA ASP A 20 -5.21 3.62 -0.70
C ASP A 20 -3.99 2.83 -1.20
N TRP A 21 -2.85 3.51 -1.39
CA TRP A 21 -1.59 2.85 -1.80
C TRP A 21 -1.15 1.77 -0.81
N TYR A 22 -1.43 2.01 0.48
CA TYR A 22 -1.23 1.05 1.55
C TYR A 22 -2.12 -0.20 1.38
N GLY A 23 -3.38 -0.02 0.96
CA GLY A 23 -4.31 -1.10 0.67
C GLY A 23 -3.90 -1.93 -0.55
N ILE A 24 -3.41 -1.27 -1.61
CA ILE A 24 -2.91 -1.91 -2.84
C ILE A 24 -1.73 -2.84 -2.54
N LEU A 25 -0.80 -2.39 -1.71
CA LEU A 25 0.35 -3.20 -1.28
C LEU A 25 0.06 -4.12 -0.10
N ASN A 26 -1.16 -4.07 0.45
CA ASN A 26 -1.58 -4.81 1.64
C ASN A 26 -0.59 -4.62 2.82
N VAL A 27 -0.23 -3.36 3.06
CA VAL A 27 0.71 -2.92 4.09
C VAL A 27 0.03 -1.93 5.03
N ASP A 28 0.45 -1.93 6.28
CA ASP A 28 -0.06 -0.98 7.27
C ASP A 28 0.54 0.42 7.00
N PRO A 29 -0.20 1.53 7.21
CA PRO A 29 0.35 2.88 7.14
C PRO A 29 1.48 3.15 8.13
N LEU A 30 1.61 2.35 9.19
CA LEU A 30 2.72 2.39 10.14
C LEU A 30 3.84 1.40 9.78
N ALA A 31 3.73 0.68 8.66
CA ALA A 31 4.72 -0.31 8.25
C ALA A 31 6.04 0.35 7.86
N ASP A 32 7.14 -0.29 8.29
CA ASP A 32 8.49 0.11 7.92
C ASP A 32 8.77 -0.14 6.42
N TYR A 33 9.73 0.60 5.86
CA TYR A 33 10.20 0.42 4.48
C TYR A 33 10.53 -1.05 4.16
N VAL A 34 11.14 -1.78 5.10
CA VAL A 34 11.49 -3.20 4.92
C VAL A 34 10.23 -4.04 4.68
N THR A 35 9.14 -3.76 5.40
CA THR A 35 7.85 -4.45 5.25
C THR A 35 7.20 -4.10 3.91
N VAL A 36 7.22 -2.83 3.52
CA VAL A 36 6.70 -2.36 2.22
C VAL A 36 7.42 -3.05 1.06
N LYS A 37 8.76 -3.10 1.11
CA LYS A 37 9.58 -3.78 0.09
C LYS A 37 9.29 -5.28 0.03
N LYS A 38 9.12 -5.93 1.18
CA LYS A 38 8.79 -7.36 1.26
C LYS A 38 7.43 -7.67 0.66
N GLN A 39 6.43 -6.82 0.91
CA GLN A 39 5.09 -7.01 0.36
C GLN A 39 5.00 -6.67 -1.12
N TYR A 40 5.77 -5.69 -1.63
CA TYR A 40 5.89 -5.44 -3.07
C TYR A 40 6.47 -6.64 -3.84
N LYS A 41 7.45 -7.34 -3.26
CA LYS A 41 8.14 -8.45 -3.92
C LYS A 41 7.20 -9.61 -4.30
N LYS A 42 6.16 -9.88 -3.50
CA LYS A 42 5.22 -10.99 -3.74
C LYS A 42 4.38 -10.78 -5.02
N PRO A 43 3.55 -9.72 -5.15
CA PRO A 43 2.80 -9.44 -6.37
C PRO A 43 3.71 -9.17 -7.56
N ALA A 44 4.89 -8.55 -7.39
CA ALA A 44 5.82 -8.34 -8.50
C ALA A 44 6.28 -9.67 -9.14
N LEU A 45 6.53 -10.70 -8.34
CA LEU A 45 6.87 -12.03 -8.85
C LEU A 45 5.67 -12.75 -9.48
N LEU A 46 4.47 -12.53 -8.93
CA LEU A 46 3.23 -13.12 -9.45
C LEU A 46 2.80 -12.48 -10.77
N LEU A 47 2.99 -11.16 -10.93
CA LEU A 47 2.54 -10.38 -12.07
C LEU A 47 3.62 -10.23 -13.15
N HIS A 48 4.78 -10.87 -12.96
CA HIS A 48 5.88 -10.79 -13.92
C HIS A 48 5.45 -11.37 -15.28
N PRO A 49 5.70 -10.68 -16.41
CA PRO A 49 5.23 -11.08 -17.74
C PRO A 49 5.77 -12.44 -18.21
N ASP A 50 6.90 -12.88 -17.64
CA ASP A 50 7.45 -14.21 -17.88
C ASP A 50 6.56 -15.34 -17.31
N LYS A 51 5.95 -15.10 -16.14
CA LYS A 51 5.14 -16.10 -15.42
C LYS A 51 3.65 -15.91 -15.62
N ASN A 52 3.20 -14.71 -15.98
CA ASN A 52 1.78 -14.37 -16.06
C ASN A 52 1.45 -13.68 -17.40
N LYS A 53 0.68 -14.39 -18.24
CA LYS A 53 0.24 -13.91 -19.57
C LYS A 53 -1.22 -13.43 -19.59
N PHE A 54 -1.78 -13.12 -18.41
CA PHE A 54 -3.15 -12.61 -18.32
C PHE A 54 -3.23 -11.16 -18.81
N ASN A 55 -4.27 -10.87 -19.60
CA ASN A 55 -4.68 -9.51 -19.94
C ASN A 55 -5.14 -8.80 -18.64
N GLY A 56 -4.27 -7.94 -18.10
CA GLY A 56 -4.48 -7.24 -16.83
C GLY A 56 -3.31 -7.39 -15.85
N ALA A 57 -2.39 -8.34 -16.07
CA ALA A 57 -1.21 -8.48 -15.22
C ALA A 57 -0.31 -7.23 -15.25
N LYS A 58 -0.20 -6.58 -16.41
CA LYS A 58 0.51 -5.31 -16.59
C LYS A 58 -0.11 -4.17 -15.79
N GLU A 59 -1.44 -4.04 -15.82
CA GLU A 59 -2.16 -2.99 -15.09
C GLU A 59 -2.05 -3.20 -13.57
N ALA A 60 -2.24 -4.44 -13.11
CA ALA A 60 -2.03 -4.78 -11.70
C ALA A 60 -0.58 -4.52 -11.27
N PHE A 61 0.41 -4.81 -12.12
CA PHE A 61 1.81 -4.53 -11.83
C PHE A 61 2.07 -3.04 -11.72
N ASN A 62 1.50 -2.24 -12.63
CA ASN A 62 1.60 -0.78 -12.58
C ASN A 62 1.00 -0.22 -11.28
N LEU A 63 -0.19 -0.68 -10.86
CA LEU A 63 -0.81 -0.24 -9.60
C LEU A 63 0.09 -0.55 -8.38
N VAL A 64 0.63 -1.76 -8.34
CA VAL A 64 1.55 -2.20 -7.28
C VAL A 64 2.87 -1.41 -7.32
N PHE A 65 3.37 -1.10 -8.51
CA PHE A 65 4.59 -0.31 -8.72
C PHE A 65 4.41 1.16 -8.33
N ASP A 66 3.30 1.80 -8.70
CA ASP A 66 2.97 3.17 -8.29
C ASP A 66 2.86 3.28 -6.76
N ALA A 67 2.14 2.33 -6.15
CA ALA A 67 2.06 2.24 -4.69
C ALA A 67 3.44 2.15 -4.05
N TRP A 68 4.31 1.29 -4.60
CA TRP A 68 5.66 1.11 -4.07
C TRP A 68 6.54 2.35 -4.32
N SER A 69 6.48 2.95 -5.50
CA SER A 69 7.24 4.17 -5.85
C SER A 69 6.93 5.32 -4.88
N LEU A 70 5.67 5.46 -4.49
CA LEU A 70 5.23 6.49 -3.54
C LEU A 70 5.60 6.14 -2.10
N LEU A 71 5.37 4.88 -1.65
CA LEU A 71 5.65 4.47 -0.27
C LEU A 71 7.13 4.19 0.02
N SER A 72 7.93 3.93 -1.03
CA SER A 72 9.36 3.66 -0.91
C SER A 72 10.17 4.92 -0.59
N ASP A 73 9.67 6.09 -0.99
CA ASP A 73 10.31 7.37 -0.78
C ASP A 73 9.69 8.08 0.42
N HIS A 74 10.51 8.45 1.40
CA HIS A 74 10.04 9.05 2.65
C HIS A 74 9.32 10.39 2.41
N SER A 75 9.81 11.21 1.48
CA SER A 75 9.22 12.50 1.16
C SER A 75 7.88 12.35 0.46
N LYS A 76 7.77 11.44 -0.52
CA LYS A 76 6.51 11.16 -1.21
C LYS A 76 5.48 10.55 -0.26
N ARG A 77 5.90 9.64 0.61
CA ARG A 77 5.06 9.04 1.65
C ARG A 77 4.50 10.10 2.59
N ALA A 78 5.35 11.00 3.08
CA ALA A 78 4.92 12.10 3.95
C ALA A 78 3.90 13.01 3.27
N ALA A 79 4.14 13.40 2.01
CA ALA A 79 3.20 14.22 1.23
C ALA A 79 1.85 13.51 1.03
N TYR A 80 1.87 12.21 0.76
CA TYR A 80 0.66 11.41 0.61
C TYR A 80 -0.12 11.27 1.92
N ASP A 81 0.56 10.99 3.04
CA ASP A 81 -0.05 10.91 4.36
C ASP A 81 -0.67 12.26 4.77
N GLU A 82 -0.02 13.37 4.43
CA GLU A 82 -0.56 14.71 4.63
C GLU A 82 -1.81 14.95 3.75
N GLN A 83 -1.73 14.67 2.44
CA GLN A 83 -2.86 14.83 1.53
C GLN A 83 -4.06 13.95 1.93
N ARG A 84 -3.81 12.74 2.41
CA ARG A 84 -4.82 11.81 2.91
C ARG A 84 -5.55 12.37 4.13
N LYS A 85 -4.80 12.91 5.10
CA LYS A 85 -5.38 13.60 6.27
C LYS A 85 -6.22 14.80 5.87
N TYR A 86 -5.80 15.59 4.88
CA TYR A 86 -6.59 16.72 4.38
C TYR A 86 -7.89 16.26 3.69
N LYS A 87 -7.85 15.19 2.88
CA LYS A 87 -9.05 14.63 2.25
C LYS A 87 -10.06 14.13 3.29
N GLU A 88 -9.61 13.44 4.33
CA GLU A 88 -10.47 12.97 5.42
C GLU A 88 -11.13 14.12 6.20
N GLN A 89 -10.48 15.30 6.27
CA GLN A 89 -11.02 16.49 6.94
C GLN A 89 -12.09 17.21 6.12
N GLN A 90 -11.97 17.21 4.80
CA GLN A 90 -12.91 17.89 3.90
C GLN A 90 -14.21 17.10 3.65
N GLN A 91 -14.26 15.84 4.08
CA GLN A 91 -15.43 14.97 3.97
C GLN A 91 -16.27 14.92 5.27
N LYS A 92 -15.91 15.75 6.27
CA LYS A 92 -16.71 16.01 7.48
C LYS A 92 -17.49 17.30 7.36
#